data_AF-A0A2V8E0A6-F1
#
_entry.id   AF-A0A2V8E0A6-F1
#
_cell.length_a   1.000
_cell.length_b   1.000
_cell.length_c   1.000
_cell.angle_alpha   90.00
_cell.angle_beta   90.00
_cell.angle_gamma   90.00
#
_symmetry.space_group_name_H-M   'P 1'
#
loop_
_entity.id
_entity.type
_entity.pdbx_description
1 polymer ?
#
loop_
_entity_poly.entity_id
_entity_poly.type
_entity_poly.pdbx_seq_one_letter_code
_entity_poly.pdbx_strand_id
1 'polypeptide(L)'
;MTPKLLLEAGFAATISQWNMYYNPGVNNNIVSVDDLVQGIGYGAPVVYLGHPNGRDRYTQRAALSYVTGSHNMKFGFQTDEANTNTYWQANQNMDYYFLNGSPFLIAQWATPYLTLTKVKADMGIYAQDQWKFTNKITLNLG
;
A
#
# COMPACT_ATOMS: atom_id res chain seq x y z
N MET A 1 -27.47 -0.33 -37.71
CA MET A 1 -27.28 -0.68 -36.28
C MET A 1 -27.43 0.60 -35.47
N THR A 2 -28.12 0.54 -34.34
CA THR A 2 -28.35 1.72 -33.49
C THR A 2 -27.15 1.96 -32.57
N PRO A 3 -26.67 3.21 -32.40
CA PRO A 3 -25.61 3.52 -31.45
C PRO A 3 -25.99 3.09 -30.03
N LYS A 4 -25.06 2.46 -29.31
CA LYS A 4 -25.22 2.15 -27.89
C LYS A 4 -24.20 2.93 -27.09
N LEU A 5 -24.71 3.75 -26.17
CA LEU A 5 -23.92 4.47 -25.18
C LEU A 5 -23.95 3.69 -23.86
N LEU A 6 -22.79 3.46 -23.26
CA LEU A 6 -22.65 2.83 -21.96
C LEU A 6 -21.81 3.73 -21.05
N LEU A 7 -22.33 4.03 -19.87
CA LEU A 7 -21.60 4.69 -18.79
C LEU A 7 -21.34 3.68 -17.67
N GLU A 8 -20.11 3.61 -17.22
CA GLU A 8 -19.68 2.78 -16.08
C GLU A 8 -19.00 3.66 -15.04
N ALA A 9 -19.29 3.42 -13.76
CA ALA A 9 -18.60 4.06 -12.64
C ALA A 9 -18.35 3.03 -11.53
N GLY A 10 -17.29 3.23 -10.76
CA GLY A 10 -16.94 2.36 -9.66
C GLY A 10 -16.20 3.10 -8.55
N PHE A 11 -16.44 2.66 -7.33
CA PHE A 11 -15.76 3.13 -6.13
C PHE A 11 -15.30 1.91 -5.32
N ALA A 12 -14.12 2.01 -4.70
CA ALA A 12 -13.64 1.03 -3.73
C ALA A 12 -12.98 1.74 -2.56
N ALA A 13 -13.15 1.17 -1.36
CA ALA A 13 -12.45 1.58 -0.15
C ALA A 13 -11.74 0.36 0.45
N THR A 14 -10.44 0.48 0.66
CA THR A 14 -9.64 -0.49 1.40
C THR A 14 -9.24 0.18 2.71
N ILE A 15 -9.85 -0.25 3.81
CA ILE A 15 -9.50 0.21 5.16
C ILE A 15 -8.60 -0.84 5.77
N SER A 16 -7.38 -0.45 6.16
CA SER A 16 -6.38 -1.40 6.64
C SER A 16 -5.73 -0.88 7.91
N GLN A 17 -5.84 -1.66 8.98
CA GLN A 17 -5.20 -1.39 10.25
C GLN A 17 -4.44 -2.64 10.67
N TRP A 18 -3.11 -2.54 10.72
CA TRP A 18 -2.23 -3.64 11.10
C TRP A 18 -1.51 -3.29 12.38
N ASN A 19 -2.14 -3.61 13.51
CA ASN A 19 -1.46 -3.48 14.80
C ASN A 19 -0.69 -4.76 15.09
N MET A 20 0.53 -4.61 15.59
CA MET A 20 1.23 -5.74 16.21
C MET A 20 0.66 -5.97 17.62
N TYR A 21 0.78 -7.19 18.12
CA TYR A 21 0.41 -7.59 19.47
C TYR A 21 1.61 -8.26 20.14
N TYR A 22 1.86 -7.96 21.42
CA TYR A 22 2.89 -8.67 22.18
C TYR A 22 2.45 -10.10 22.47
N ASN A 23 3.41 -11.02 22.41
CA ASN A 23 3.19 -12.38 22.90
C ASN A 23 2.92 -12.35 24.42
N PRO A 24 2.16 -13.31 24.95
CA PRO A 24 1.95 -13.42 26.39
C PRO A 24 3.27 -13.42 27.16
N GLY A 25 3.37 -12.56 28.18
CA GLY A 25 4.58 -12.42 29.01
C GLY A 25 5.65 -11.49 28.44
N VAL A 26 5.51 -10.99 27.21
CA VAL A 26 6.41 -9.98 26.62
C VAL A 26 5.76 -8.59 26.73
N ASN A 27 6.54 -7.57 27.07
CA ASN A 27 6.09 -6.19 27.11
C ASN A 27 7.17 -5.24 26.54
N ASN A 28 6.83 -3.96 26.42
CA ASN A 28 7.70 -2.93 25.85
C ASN A 28 8.89 -2.51 26.74
N ASN A 29 9.04 -3.12 27.92
CA ASN A 29 10.20 -2.96 28.79
C ASN A 29 11.29 -4.02 28.56
N ILE A 30 11.01 -5.03 27.73
CA ILE A 30 12.00 -6.03 27.36
C ILE A 30 12.72 -5.56 26.09
N VAL A 31 14.05 -5.53 26.14
CA VAL A 31 14.91 -5.17 25.01
C VAL A 31 15.02 -6.36 24.06
N SER A 32 15.10 -6.09 22.75
CA SER A 32 15.41 -7.12 21.75
C SER A 32 16.90 -7.46 21.80
N VAL A 33 17.23 -8.75 21.72
CA VAL A 33 18.63 -9.21 21.70
C VAL A 33 18.84 -10.16 20.55
N ASP A 34 19.84 -9.87 19.72
CA ASP A 34 20.28 -10.73 18.62
C ASP A 34 21.72 -11.19 18.86
N ASP A 35 21.95 -12.51 18.88
CA ASP A 35 23.29 -13.10 18.89
C ASP A 35 23.70 -13.46 17.47
N LEU A 36 24.68 -12.72 16.94
CA LEU A 36 25.08 -12.82 15.54
C LEU A 36 25.90 -14.08 15.24
N VAL A 37 26.54 -14.68 16.24
CA VAL A 37 27.34 -15.91 16.04
C VAL A 37 26.43 -17.12 16.12
N GLN A 38 25.48 -17.12 17.05
CA GLN A 38 24.52 -18.20 17.22
C GLN A 38 23.35 -18.11 16.22
N GLY A 39 23.12 -16.94 15.63
CA GLY A 39 22.01 -16.70 14.70
C GLY A 39 20.64 -16.73 15.36
N ILE A 40 20.57 -16.40 16.66
CA ILE A 40 19.34 -16.44 17.45
C ILE A 40 18.95 -15.04 17.92
N GLY A 41 17.65 -14.78 17.99
CA GLY A 41 17.07 -13.56 18.56
C GLY A 41 16.09 -13.90 19.68
N TYR A 42 16.08 -13.12 20.75
CA TYR A 42 15.20 -13.33 21.90
C TYR A 42 14.80 -12.01 22.58
N GLY A 43 13.84 -12.10 23.51
CA GLY A 43 13.25 -10.94 24.18
C GLY A 43 12.00 -10.45 23.44
N ALA A 44 11.86 -9.12 23.31
CA ALA A 44 10.78 -8.51 22.54
C ALA A 44 11.22 -8.23 21.09
N PRO A 45 10.28 -8.08 20.14
CA PRO A 45 10.59 -7.49 18.84
C PRO A 45 11.25 -6.11 19.01
N VAL A 46 12.23 -5.75 18.16
CA VAL A 46 12.89 -4.43 18.21
C VAL A 46 11.86 -3.31 18.11
N VAL A 47 11.00 -3.37 17.09
CA VAL A 47 9.98 -2.38 16.81
C VAL A 47 8.60 -2.97 17.01
N TYR A 48 7.72 -2.16 17.60
CA TYR A 48 6.30 -2.43 17.65
C TYR A 48 5.51 -1.39 16.85
N LEU A 49 4.67 -1.86 15.94
CA LEU A 49 3.72 -1.03 15.21
C LEU A 49 2.47 -0.83 16.07
N GLY A 50 2.39 0.35 16.72
CA GLY A 50 1.27 0.75 17.58
C GLY A 50 0.19 1.54 16.84
N HIS A 51 -0.87 1.91 17.55
CA HIS A 51 -1.89 2.81 17.02
C HIS A 51 -1.39 4.27 17.05
N PRO A 52 -1.57 5.07 15.98
CA PRO A 52 -2.16 4.69 14.70
C PRO A 52 -1.22 3.87 13.79
N ASN A 53 -1.78 2.88 13.10
CA ASN A 53 -1.16 2.21 11.94
C ASN A 53 -2.19 1.93 10.84
N GLY A 54 -2.83 3.00 10.38
CA GLY A 54 -3.82 2.98 9.30
C GLY A 54 -3.14 3.11 7.93
N ARG A 55 -3.68 2.39 6.95
CA ARG A 55 -3.27 2.39 5.55
C ARG A 55 -4.49 2.33 4.66
N ASP A 56 -5.23 3.43 4.63
CA ASP A 56 -6.49 3.46 3.90
C ASP A 56 -6.25 3.90 2.45
N ARG A 57 -6.94 3.26 1.51
CA ARG A 57 -6.95 3.61 0.09
C ARG A 57 -8.37 3.69 -0.44
N TYR A 58 -8.63 4.72 -1.22
CA TYR A 58 -9.89 4.93 -1.93
C TYR A 58 -9.60 5.02 -3.43
N THR A 59 -10.36 4.27 -4.21
CA THR A 59 -10.22 4.22 -5.67
C THR A 59 -11.54 4.63 -6.30
N GLN A 60 -11.50 5.55 -7.25
CA GLN A 60 -12.65 5.96 -8.05
C GLN A 60 -12.33 5.75 -9.53
N ARG A 61 -13.30 5.24 -10.29
CA ARG A 61 -13.17 5.12 -11.76
C ARG A 61 -14.48 5.43 -12.46
N ALA A 62 -14.37 5.98 -13.66
CA ALA A 62 -15.50 6.18 -14.56
C ALA A 62 -15.06 5.94 -16.01
N ALA A 63 -15.96 5.39 -16.83
CA ALA A 63 -15.72 5.19 -18.24
C ALA A 63 -16.99 5.38 -19.07
N LEU A 64 -16.83 5.97 -20.26
CA LEU A 64 -17.88 6.16 -21.25
C LEU A 64 -17.50 5.38 -22.50
N SER A 65 -18.39 4.51 -22.97
CA SER A 65 -18.21 3.74 -24.21
C SER A 65 -19.32 4.08 -25.21
N TYR A 66 -18.94 4.33 -26.46
CA TYR A 66 -19.84 4.61 -27.56
C TYR A 66 -19.59 3.62 -28.70
N VAL A 67 -20.60 2.79 -29.00
CA VAL A 67 -20.48 1.65 -29.94
C VAL A 67 -21.51 1.80 -31.05
N THR A 68 -21.04 1.98 -32.29
CA THR A 68 -21.91 2.17 -33.47
C THR A 68 -21.83 1.03 -34.49
N GLY A 69 -20.94 0.07 -34.27
CA GLY A 69 -20.72 -1.10 -35.13
C GLY A 69 -19.51 -0.98 -36.05
N SER A 70 -19.30 0.19 -36.67
CA SER A 70 -18.09 0.50 -37.45
C SER A 70 -17.07 1.35 -36.69
N HIS A 71 -17.51 2.04 -35.64
CA HIS A 71 -16.67 2.94 -34.85
C HIS A 71 -17.02 2.77 -33.37
N ASN A 72 -16.00 2.45 -32.58
CA ASN A 72 -16.11 2.18 -31.15
C ASN A 72 -15.10 3.05 -30.41
N MET A 73 -15.60 3.95 -29.56
CA MET A 73 -14.76 4.81 -28.73
C MET A 73 -14.97 4.49 -27.25
N LYS A 74 -13.89 4.57 -26.47
CA LYS A 74 -13.94 4.50 -25.01
C LYS A 74 -13.06 5.58 -24.39
N PHE A 75 -13.63 6.34 -23.46
CA PHE A 75 -12.91 7.30 -22.63
C PHE A 75 -13.02 6.85 -21.19
N GLY A 76 -11.96 6.99 -20.42
CA GLY A 76 -12.00 6.64 -19.01
C GLY A 76 -11.06 7.45 -18.15
N PHE A 77 -11.40 7.44 -16.87
CA PHE A 77 -10.71 8.11 -15.79
C PHE A 77 -10.63 7.16 -14.59
N GLN A 78 -9.51 7.21 -13.89
CA GLN A 78 -9.36 6.63 -12.57
C GLN A 78 -8.56 7.57 -11.69
N THR A 79 -8.82 7.55 -10.39
CA THR A 79 -7.96 8.17 -9.40
C THR A 79 -7.89 7.32 -8.16
N ASP A 80 -6.75 7.38 -7.50
CA ASP A 80 -6.51 6.78 -6.21
C ASP A 80 -6.09 7.83 -5.18
N GLU A 81 -6.63 7.68 -3.98
CA GLU A 81 -6.31 8.47 -2.80
C GLU A 81 -5.86 7.51 -1.72
N ALA A 82 -4.77 7.82 -1.02
CA ALA A 82 -4.27 6.95 0.03
C ALA A 82 -3.73 7.75 1.21
N ASN A 83 -3.89 7.20 2.40
CA ASN A 83 -3.23 7.70 3.59
C ASN A 83 -2.47 6.56 4.28
N THR A 84 -1.37 6.90 4.92
CA THR A 84 -0.66 6.00 5.82
C THR A 84 -0.20 6.79 7.02
N ASN A 85 -0.59 6.34 8.21
CA ASN A 85 -0.17 6.90 9.48
C ASN A 85 0.41 5.79 10.34
N THR A 86 1.72 5.64 10.34
CA THR A 86 2.39 4.57 11.10
C THR A 86 3.15 5.16 12.26
N TYR A 87 2.76 4.79 13.48
CA TYR A 87 3.47 5.12 14.71
C TYR A 87 4.57 4.09 15.00
N TRP A 88 5.82 4.55 15.03
CA TRP A 88 6.99 3.72 15.27
C TRP A 88 7.47 3.91 16.71
N GLN A 89 7.62 2.80 17.42
CA GLN A 89 8.24 2.77 18.72
C GLN A 89 9.13 1.53 18.84
N ALA A 90 10.43 1.75 19.06
CA ALA A 90 11.33 0.67 19.43
C ALA A 90 11.24 0.40 20.94
N ASN A 91 11.31 -0.85 21.34
CA ASN A 91 11.26 -1.22 22.75
C ASN A 91 12.49 -0.69 23.48
N GLN A 92 12.26 0.02 24.59
CA GLN A 92 13.30 0.77 25.32
C GLN A 92 14.14 1.72 24.44
N ASN A 93 13.70 2.03 23.22
CA ASN A 93 14.48 2.76 22.23
C ASN A 93 15.87 2.17 21.94
N MET A 94 16.06 0.86 22.14
CA MET A 94 17.34 0.20 21.91
C MET A 94 17.20 -1.30 21.65
N ASP A 95 18.25 -1.88 21.10
CA ASP A 95 18.44 -3.32 20.92
C ASP A 95 19.91 -3.67 21.12
N TYR A 96 20.14 -4.90 21.59
CA TYR A 96 21.47 -5.39 21.92
C TYR A 96 21.93 -6.46 20.95
N TYR A 97 23.20 -6.37 20.57
CA TYR A 97 23.85 -7.35 19.71
C TYR A 97 24.94 -8.05 20.50
N PHE A 98 24.91 -9.38 20.42
CA PHE A 98 25.81 -10.28 21.11
C PHE A 98 26.65 -11.06 20.10
N LEU A 99 27.84 -11.46 20.55
CA LEU A 99 28.71 -12.42 19.85
C LEU A 99 28.91 -13.62 20.76
N ASN A 100 28.18 -14.71 20.51
CA ASN A 100 28.24 -15.95 21.27
C ASN A 100 28.08 -15.74 22.79
N GLY A 101 27.02 -15.04 23.19
CA GLY A 101 26.67 -14.74 24.57
C GLY A 101 27.38 -13.52 25.18
N SER A 102 28.33 -12.90 24.46
CA SER A 102 29.03 -11.70 24.92
C SER A 102 28.45 -10.43 24.31
N PRO A 103 28.08 -9.39 25.10
CA PRO A 103 27.62 -8.12 24.56
C PRO A 103 28.66 -7.48 23.65
N PHE A 104 28.24 -7.01 22.49
CA PHE A 104 29.11 -6.41 21.48
C PHE A 104 28.71 -4.99 21.10
N LEU A 105 27.40 -4.75 20.88
CA LEU A 105 26.90 -3.46 20.40
C LEU A 105 25.51 -3.15 20.98
N ILE A 106 25.27 -1.87 21.24
CA ILE A 106 23.95 -1.33 21.53
C ILE A 106 23.57 -0.41 20.39
N ALA A 107 22.45 -0.68 19.72
CA ALA A 107 21.85 0.24 18.78
C ALA A 107 20.75 1.03 19.50
N GLN A 108 20.74 2.35 19.32
CA GLN A 108 19.76 3.25 19.92
C GLN A 108 18.89 3.87 18.83
N TRP A 109 17.59 3.97 19.11
CA TRP A 109 16.59 4.45 18.18
C TRP A 109 16.06 5.81 18.62
N ALA A 110 15.91 6.72 17.66
CA ALA A 110 15.27 8.01 17.87
C ALA A 110 13.73 7.89 17.84
N THR A 111 13.18 6.92 18.58
CA THR A 111 11.72 6.72 18.73
C THR A 111 11.19 7.31 20.04
N PRO A 112 9.90 7.65 20.13
CA PRO A 112 8.85 7.44 19.12
C PRO A 112 8.79 8.53 18.04
N TYR A 113 8.28 8.15 16.86
CA TYR A 113 7.91 9.11 15.81
C TYR A 113 6.71 8.61 14.99
N LEU A 114 6.01 9.55 14.36
CA LEU A 114 4.87 9.27 13.49
C LEU A 114 5.25 9.50 12.03
N THR A 115 5.10 8.47 11.19
CA THR A 115 5.28 8.58 9.75
C THR A 115 3.94 8.83 9.08
N LEU A 116 3.81 9.94 8.37
CA LEU A 116 2.60 10.32 7.64
C LEU A 116 2.89 10.38 6.15
N THR A 117 2.19 9.55 5.37
CA THR A 117 2.20 9.60 3.90
C THR A 117 0.79 9.82 3.40
N LYS A 118 0.63 10.70 2.41
CA LYS A 118 -0.66 10.98 1.77
C LYS A 118 -0.50 11.05 0.26
N VAL A 119 -1.27 10.23 -0.45
CA VAL A 119 -1.51 10.34 -1.89
C VAL A 119 -2.82 11.09 -2.05
N LYS A 120 -2.74 12.32 -2.56
CA LYS A 120 -3.91 13.19 -2.73
C LYS A 120 -4.70 12.89 -4.00
N ALA A 121 -4.00 12.51 -5.07
CA ALA A 121 -4.60 12.15 -6.35
C ALA A 121 -3.54 11.45 -7.20
N ASP A 122 -3.69 10.15 -7.39
CA ASP A 122 -2.94 9.35 -8.37
C ASP A 122 -3.87 9.08 -9.55
N MET A 123 -3.82 9.96 -10.56
CA MET A 123 -4.81 10.05 -11.62
C MET A 123 -4.33 9.36 -12.91
N GLY A 124 -5.24 8.62 -13.54
CA GLY A 124 -5.08 8.10 -14.89
C GLY A 124 -6.25 8.50 -15.77
N ILE A 125 -5.96 9.00 -16.97
CA ILE A 125 -6.94 9.23 -18.03
C ILE A 125 -6.53 8.45 -19.26
N TYR A 126 -7.50 7.94 -20.01
CA TYR A 126 -7.25 7.24 -21.25
C TYR A 126 -8.36 7.45 -22.27
N ALA A 127 -8.00 7.30 -23.53
CA ALA A 127 -8.91 7.26 -24.67
C ALA A 127 -8.47 6.12 -25.58
N GLN A 128 -9.43 5.34 -26.05
CA GLN A 128 -9.22 4.27 -27.01
C GLN A 128 -10.25 4.41 -28.13
N ASP A 129 -9.81 4.16 -29.34
CA ASP A 129 -10.62 4.28 -30.54
C ASP A 129 -10.35 3.10 -31.48
N GLN A 130 -11.43 2.54 -32.02
CA GLN A 130 -11.38 1.42 -32.94
C GLN A 130 -12.33 1.66 -34.11
N TRP A 131 -11.77 1.57 -35.32
CA TRP A 131 -12.47 1.71 -36.58
C TRP A 131 -12.45 0.41 -37.37
N LYS A 132 -13.61 -0.04 -37.80
CA LYS A 132 -13.78 -1.12 -38.75
C LYS A 132 -14.13 -0.51 -40.12
N PHE A 133 -13.12 -0.33 -40.96
CA PHE A 133 -13.30 0.21 -42.32
C PHE A 133 -13.99 -0.79 -43.24
N THR A 134 -13.63 -2.07 -43.13
CA THR A 134 -14.24 -3.18 -43.88
C THR A 134 -14.32 -4.42 -42.99
N ASN A 135 -14.94 -5.50 -43.46
CA ASN A 135 -14.90 -6.79 -42.74
C ASN A 135 -13.51 -7.43 -42.67
N LYS A 136 -12.49 -6.83 -43.31
CA LYS A 136 -11.11 -7.35 -43.38
C LYS A 136 -10.07 -6.41 -42.77
N ILE A 137 -10.45 -5.16 -42.47
CA ILE A 137 -9.52 -4.13 -41.99
C ILE A 137 -10.15 -3.44 -40.78
N THR A 138 -9.44 -3.53 -39.66
CA THR A 138 -9.73 -2.85 -38.41
C THR A 138 -8.48 -2.07 -38.00
N LEU A 139 -8.64 -0.80 -37.67
CA LEU A 139 -7.61 0.06 -37.10
C LEU A 139 -7.94 0.30 -35.63
N ASN A 140 -6.95 0.14 -34.76
CA ASN A 140 -7.04 0.49 -33.34
C ASN A 140 -6.05 1.62 -33.06
N LEU A 141 -6.52 2.64 -32.36
CA LEU A 141 -5.75 3.78 -31.91
C LEU A 141 -5.97 3.87 -30.39
N GLY A 142 -4.95 3.54 -29.62
CA GLY A 142 -5.01 3.46 -28.16
C GLY A 142 -3.63 3.27 -27.57
#